data_AF-A0A0A7GHK2-F1
#
_entry.id   AF-A0A0A7GHK2-F1
#
_cell.length_a   1.000
_cell.length_b   1.000
_cell.length_c   1.000
_cell.angle_alpha   90.00
_cell.angle_beta   90.00
_cell.angle_gamma   90.00
#
_symmetry.space_group_name_H-M   'P 1'
#
loop_
_entity.id
_entity.type
_entity.pdbx_description
1 polymer ?
#
loop_
_entity_poly.entity_id
_entity_poly.type
_entity_poly.pdbx_seq_one_letter_code
_entity_poly.pdbx_strand_id
1 'polypeptide(L)'
;MEKDEILEMFNGDCSGRIFWVSTCGDLPHLAPVCFVKNMDGKVVVAYNFIVKTTRLVEETGKASIGFAERGKSGFYGYLVKGRAWMDYDGEYFREIRKFVEEKTGGKRSPRGALVIEPEEIYSLSPGNERKKLF
;
A
#
# COMPACT_ATOMS: atom_id res chain seq x y z
N MET A 1 11.98 10.79 10.96
CA MET A 1 12.00 9.88 9.82
C MET A 1 11.54 10.67 8.62
N GLU A 2 12.33 10.65 7.57
CA GLU A 2 12.00 11.27 6.30
C GLU A 2 10.87 10.49 5.60
N LYS A 3 10.17 11.15 4.67
CA LYS A 3 9.06 10.55 3.91
C LYS A 3 9.46 9.21 3.29
N ASP A 4 10.60 9.16 2.61
CA ASP A 4 11.03 7.96 1.88
C ASP A 4 11.36 6.80 2.83
N GLU A 5 11.95 7.09 4.00
CA GLU A 5 12.19 6.06 5.03
C GLU A 5 10.89 5.42 5.52
N ILE A 6 9.81 6.21 5.63
CA ILE A 6 8.48 5.68 6.00
C ILE A 6 7.90 4.82 4.89
N LEU A 7 8.03 5.26 3.63
CA LEU A 7 7.49 4.52 2.50
C LEU A 7 8.23 3.19 2.27
N GLU A 8 9.53 3.12 2.53
CA GLU A 8 10.30 1.88 2.53
C GLU A 8 9.75 0.84 3.51
N MET A 9 9.12 1.26 4.62
CA MET A 9 8.48 0.34 5.56
C MET A 9 7.22 -0.33 5.00
N PHE A 10 6.70 0.13 3.86
CA PHE A 10 5.62 -0.54 3.15
C PHE A 10 6.12 -1.67 2.25
N ASN A 11 7.43 -1.86 2.07
CA ASN A 11 7.94 -3.01 1.33
C ASN A 11 7.55 -4.34 2.00
N GLY A 12 6.99 -5.26 1.22
CA GLY A 12 6.61 -6.59 1.70
C GLY A 12 6.45 -7.61 0.58
N ASP A 13 6.74 -8.87 0.90
CA ASP A 13 6.69 -10.02 -0.02
C ASP A 13 5.83 -11.19 0.53
N CYS A 14 4.88 -10.87 1.41
CA CYS A 14 4.04 -11.83 2.14
C CYS A 14 4.76 -12.77 3.11
N SER A 15 6.06 -12.61 3.40
CA SER A 15 6.75 -13.43 4.41
C SER A 15 6.64 -12.87 5.84
N GLY A 16 6.19 -11.62 6.00
CA GLY A 16 6.14 -10.93 7.28
C GLY A 16 4.82 -10.22 7.51
N ARG A 17 4.77 -8.94 7.12
CA ARG A 17 3.66 -8.03 7.41
C ARG A 17 2.53 -8.14 6.40
N ILE A 18 1.30 -7.99 6.90
CA ILE A 18 0.11 -7.69 6.10
C ILE A 18 -0.19 -6.19 6.18
N PHE A 19 -0.51 -5.61 5.04
CA PHE A 19 -0.95 -4.22 4.92
C PHE A 19 -2.44 -4.19 4.60
N TRP A 20 -3.07 -3.05 4.89
CA TRP A 20 -4.49 -2.85 4.65
C TRP A 20 -4.69 -1.70 3.69
N VAL A 21 -5.24 -1.99 2.52
CA VAL A 21 -5.68 -0.98 1.55
C VAL A 21 -7.12 -0.62 1.88
N SER A 22 -7.37 0.67 2.02
CA SER A 22 -8.70 1.24 2.20
C SER A 22 -9.07 2.13 1.02
N THR A 23 -10.30 1.98 0.56
CA THR A 23 -10.96 2.79 -0.48
C THR A 23 -12.33 3.21 0.03
N CYS A 24 -12.91 4.29 -0.50
CA CYS A 24 -14.19 4.80 0.00
C CYS A 24 -15.05 5.34 -1.14
N GLY A 25 -16.24 4.76 -1.32
CA GLY A 25 -17.35 5.36 -2.05
C GLY A 25 -18.42 5.77 -1.04
N ASP A 26 -19.64 5.25 -1.19
CA ASP A 26 -20.72 5.44 -0.20
C ASP A 26 -20.38 4.85 1.19
N LEU A 27 -19.69 3.71 1.21
CA LEU A 27 -19.20 3.06 2.42
C LEU A 27 -17.71 2.74 2.29
N PRO A 28 -16.95 2.77 3.40
CA PRO A 28 -15.55 2.39 3.41
C PRO A 28 -15.41 0.91 3.04
N HIS A 29 -14.33 0.59 2.32
CA HIS A 29 -13.93 -0.75 1.97
C HIS A 29 -12.47 -0.96 2.35
N LEU A 30 -12.17 -2.13 2.91
CA LEU A 30 -10.85 -2.49 3.41
C LEU A 30 -10.48 -3.88 2.86
N ALA A 31 -9.25 -4.04 2.39
CA ALA A 31 -8.75 -5.32 1.90
C ALA A 31 -7.30 -5.56 2.35
N PRO A 32 -6.95 -6.79 2.77
CA PRO A 32 -5.58 -7.14 3.12
C PRO A 32 -4.74 -7.35 1.85
N VAL A 33 -3.49 -6.88 1.89
CA VAL A 33 -2.49 -7.07 0.83
C VAL A 33 -1.13 -7.35 1.46
N CYS A 34 -0.21 -7.98 0.73
CA CYS A 34 1.09 -8.36 1.30
C CYS A 34 2.28 -8.29 0.34
N PHE A 35 2.05 -8.18 -0.98
CA PHE A 35 3.08 -7.83 -1.95
C PHE A 35 3.00 -6.34 -2.25
N VAL A 36 3.96 -5.59 -1.72
CA VAL A 36 3.99 -4.13 -1.80
C VAL A 36 5.44 -3.69 -2.02
N LYS A 37 5.65 -2.71 -2.90
CA LYS A 37 6.95 -2.05 -3.10
C LYS A 37 6.82 -0.54 -3.03
N ASN A 38 7.83 0.13 -2.50
CA ASN A 38 8.10 1.52 -2.79
C ASN A 38 8.71 1.63 -4.20
N MET A 39 8.21 2.57 -5.01
CA MET A 39 8.76 2.91 -6.33
C MET A 39 8.56 4.40 -6.56
N ASP A 40 9.63 5.16 -6.78
CA ASP A 40 9.59 6.60 -7.09
C ASP A 40 8.70 7.41 -6.14
N GLY A 41 8.87 7.19 -4.83
CA GLY A 41 8.10 7.86 -3.78
C GLY A 41 6.62 7.44 -3.71
N LYS A 42 6.23 6.33 -4.35
CA LYS A 42 4.87 5.79 -4.36
C LYS A 42 4.81 4.41 -3.72
N VAL A 43 3.64 4.06 -3.19
CA VAL A 43 3.36 2.70 -2.71
C VAL A 43 2.66 1.93 -3.81
N VAL A 44 3.30 0.87 -4.29
CA VAL A 44 2.84 0.03 -5.39
C VAL A 44 2.45 -1.34 -4.84
N VAL A 45 1.18 -1.70 -4.99
CA VAL A 45 0.59 -2.93 -4.45
C VAL A 45 0.33 -3.90 -5.59
N ALA A 46 0.81 -5.13 -5.46
CA ALA A 46 0.49 -6.18 -6.42
C ALA A 46 -0.99 -6.55 -6.30
N TYR A 47 -1.74 -6.47 -7.40
CA TYR A 47 -3.19 -6.53 -7.35
C TYR A 47 -3.77 -7.76 -8.06
N ASN A 48 -4.75 -8.41 -7.42
CA ASN A 48 -5.36 -9.70 -7.81
C ASN A 48 -6.91 -9.68 -7.77
N PHE A 49 -7.57 -8.70 -8.40
CA PHE A 49 -9.04 -8.68 -8.60
C PHE A 49 -9.93 -8.51 -7.37
N ILE A 50 -9.55 -7.66 -6.42
CA ILE A 50 -10.52 -7.17 -5.44
C ILE A 50 -11.48 -6.18 -6.14
N VAL A 51 -12.42 -6.69 -6.96
CA VAL A 51 -13.24 -5.92 -7.92
C VAL A 51 -13.74 -4.59 -7.34
N LYS A 52 -14.19 -4.61 -6.08
CA LYS A 52 -14.66 -3.41 -5.37
C LYS A 52 -13.56 -2.37 -5.16
N THR A 53 -12.34 -2.77 -4.78
CA THR A 53 -11.19 -1.85 -4.64
C THR A 53 -10.84 -1.20 -5.97
N THR A 54 -10.73 -1.98 -7.07
CA THR A 54 -10.44 -1.40 -8.40
C THR A 54 -11.49 -0.39 -8.80
N ARG A 55 -12.77 -0.78 -8.71
CA ARG A 55 -13.87 0.10 -9.09
C ARG A 55 -13.83 1.42 -8.31
N LEU A 56 -13.64 1.34 -6.99
CA LEU A 56 -13.58 2.54 -6.15
C LEU A 56 -12.34 3.41 -6.44
N VAL A 57 -11.19 2.81 -6.76
CA VAL A 57 -10.01 3.57 -7.18
C VAL A 57 -10.26 4.27 -8.51
N GLU A 58 -10.85 3.60 -9.49
CA GLU A 58 -11.16 4.17 -10.80
C GLU A 58 -12.24 5.27 -10.71
N GLU A 59 -13.23 5.11 -9.83
CA GLU A 59 -14.29 6.09 -9.59
C GLU A 59 -13.80 7.34 -8.83
N THR A 60 -12.91 7.16 -7.84
CA THR A 60 -12.56 8.24 -6.88
C THR A 60 -11.16 8.78 -7.02
N GLY A 61 -10.26 8.06 -7.70
CA GLY A 61 -8.84 8.37 -7.81
C GLY A 61 -8.10 8.37 -6.48
N LYS A 62 -8.62 7.66 -5.45
CA LYS A 62 -8.10 7.73 -4.07
C LYS A 62 -7.98 6.37 -3.43
N ALA A 63 -6.92 6.21 -2.64
CA ALA A 63 -6.75 5.08 -1.73
C ALA A 63 -5.93 5.49 -0.51
N SER A 64 -5.97 4.64 0.50
CA SER A 64 -5.03 4.69 1.61
C SER A 64 -4.49 3.31 1.90
N ILE A 65 -3.28 3.24 2.43
CA ILE A 65 -2.66 1.98 2.85
C ILE A 65 -2.02 2.17 4.21
N GLY A 66 -2.23 1.21 5.10
CA GLY A 66 -1.66 1.27 6.44
C GLY A 66 -1.23 -0.07 6.99
N PHE A 67 -0.41 0.00 8.02
CA PHE A 67 -0.04 -1.15 8.85
C PHE A 67 0.17 -0.71 10.29
N ALA A 68 0.08 -1.67 11.21
CA ALA A 68 0.47 -1.49 12.59
C ALA A 68 1.11 -2.77 13.12
N GLU A 69 2.11 -2.61 14.01
CA GLU A 69 2.87 -3.70 14.60
C GLU A 69 3.23 -3.42 16.04
N ARG A 70 3.58 -4.49 16.76
CA ARG A 70 4.12 -4.43 18.12
C ARG A 70 5.63 -4.16 18.04
N GLY A 71 6.05 -2.98 18.49
CA GLY A 71 7.46 -2.63 18.74
C GLY A 71 7.85 -2.82 20.21
N LYS A 72 9.11 -2.50 20.54
CA LYS A 72 9.66 -2.62 21.91
C LYS A 72 8.92 -1.76 22.93
N SER A 73 8.53 -0.55 22.53
CA SER A 73 7.92 0.45 23.41
C SER A 73 6.39 0.57 23.25
N GLY A 74 5.77 -0.33 22.51
CA GLY A 74 4.33 -0.26 22.21
C GLY A 74 4.01 -0.54 20.74
N PHE A 75 2.79 -0.20 20.33
CA PHE A 75 2.41 -0.31 18.92
C PHE A 75 2.98 0.86 18.11
N TYR A 76 3.39 0.59 16.89
CA TYR A 76 3.80 1.59 15.90
C TYR A 76 3.21 1.23 14.54
N GLY A 77 3.15 2.20 13.64
CA GLY A 77 2.60 1.97 12.31
C GLY A 77 2.43 3.28 11.55
N TYR A 78 2.09 3.16 10.28
CA TYR A 78 1.88 4.30 9.41
C TYR A 78 0.63 4.12 8.56
N LEU A 79 0.01 5.24 8.22
CA LEU A 79 -1.08 5.33 7.24
C LEU A 79 -0.69 6.33 6.17
N VAL A 80 -0.62 5.87 4.93
CA VAL A 80 -0.47 6.70 3.75
C VAL A 80 -1.84 6.93 3.14
N LYS A 81 -2.17 8.17 2.80
CA LYS A 81 -3.35 8.53 2.01
C LYS A 81 -2.91 9.29 0.77
N GLY A 82 -3.60 9.11 -0.34
CA GLY A 82 -3.41 10.00 -1.48
C GLY A 82 -4.11 9.57 -2.75
N ARG A 83 -3.61 10.09 -3.86
CA ARG A 83 -4.10 9.75 -5.19
C ARG A 83 -3.74 8.31 -5.52
N ALA A 84 -4.65 7.63 -6.20
CA ALA A 84 -4.45 6.26 -6.59
C ALA A 84 -5.00 5.98 -7.98
N TRP A 85 -4.35 5.06 -8.68
CA TRP A 85 -4.79 4.55 -9.98
C TRP A 85 -4.35 3.10 -10.15
N MET A 86 -5.02 2.43 -11.09
CA MET A 86 -4.62 1.11 -11.54
C MET A 86 -3.68 1.24 -12.73
N ASP A 87 -2.53 0.57 -12.64
CA ASP A 87 -1.60 0.39 -13.75
C ASP A 87 -1.67 -1.09 -14.19
N TYR A 88 -2.07 -1.34 -15.42
CA TYR A 88 -2.28 -2.70 -15.94
C TYR A 88 -1.20 -3.16 -16.92
N ASP A 89 -0.48 -2.23 -17.55
CA ASP A 89 0.49 -2.52 -18.62
C ASP A 89 1.76 -1.64 -18.52
N GLY A 90 1.79 -0.69 -17.59
CA GLY A 90 2.88 0.26 -17.40
C GLY A 90 4.05 -0.30 -16.61
N GLU A 91 4.93 0.62 -16.22
CA GLU A 91 6.18 0.29 -15.52
C GLU A 91 5.94 -0.26 -14.12
N TYR A 92 5.02 0.32 -13.35
CA TYR A 92 4.74 -0.15 -11.99
C TYR A 92 4.20 -1.57 -11.98
N PHE A 93 3.32 -1.90 -12.95
CA PHE A 93 2.85 -3.28 -13.11
C PHE A 93 3.97 -4.25 -13.48
N ARG A 94 4.79 -3.92 -14.47
CA ARG A 94 5.90 -4.78 -14.90
C ARG A 94 6.86 -5.07 -13.74
N GLU A 95 7.23 -4.04 -12.99
CA GLU A 95 8.15 -4.17 -11.86
C GLU A 95 7.56 -4.95 -10.69
N ILE A 96 6.31 -4.67 -10.29
CA ILE A 96 5.69 -5.42 -9.18
C ILE A 96 5.41 -6.86 -9.58
N ARG A 97 5.06 -7.12 -10.83
CA ARG A 97 4.85 -8.48 -11.35
C ARG A 97 6.13 -9.29 -11.28
N LYS A 98 7.23 -8.75 -11.81
CA LYS A 98 8.55 -9.38 -11.75
C LYS A 98 8.93 -9.71 -10.30
N PHE A 99 8.76 -8.75 -9.39
CA PHE A 99 9.00 -8.95 -7.96
C PHE A 99 8.19 -10.12 -7.37
N VAL A 100 6.88 -10.19 -7.64
CA VAL A 100 6.02 -11.27 -7.13
C VAL A 100 6.41 -12.63 -7.71
N GLU A 101 6.66 -12.69 -9.03
CA GLU A 101 7.05 -13.93 -9.69
C GLU A 101 8.40 -14.43 -9.14
N GLU A 102 9.39 -13.56 -8.96
CA GLU A 102 10.68 -13.89 -8.34
C GLU A 102 10.50 -14.41 -6.90
N LYS A 103 9.74 -13.70 -6.06
CA LYS A 103 9.52 -14.08 -4.65
C LYS A 103 8.74 -15.37 -4.46
N THR A 104 7.96 -15.77 -5.45
CA THR A 104 7.10 -16.96 -5.37
C THR A 104 7.57 -18.12 -6.23
N GLY A 105 8.69 -17.97 -6.95
CA GLY A 105 9.15 -18.95 -7.94
C GLY A 105 8.12 -19.16 -9.05
N GLY A 106 7.44 -18.10 -9.48
CA GLY A 106 6.42 -18.09 -10.53
C GLY A 106 5.05 -18.62 -10.11
N LYS A 107 4.84 -19.02 -8.86
CA LYS A 107 3.56 -19.59 -8.39
C LYS A 107 2.42 -18.57 -8.33
N ARG A 108 2.74 -17.28 -8.23
CA ARG A 108 1.77 -16.18 -8.21
C ARG A 108 2.16 -15.14 -9.25
N SER A 109 1.17 -14.59 -9.92
CA SER A 109 1.32 -13.44 -10.82
C SER A 109 0.18 -12.47 -10.55
N PRO A 110 0.47 -11.19 -10.23
CA PRO A 110 -0.55 -10.16 -10.21
C PRO A 110 -1.13 -9.93 -11.61
N ARG A 111 -2.31 -9.30 -11.67
CA ARG A 111 -2.93 -8.88 -12.94
C ARG A 111 -3.07 -7.36 -13.08
N GLY A 112 -2.50 -6.62 -12.14
CA GLY A 112 -2.32 -5.17 -12.20
C GLY A 112 -1.50 -4.69 -11.01
N ALA A 113 -1.20 -3.41 -11.00
CA ALA A 113 -0.64 -2.69 -9.87
C ALA A 113 -1.62 -1.62 -9.42
N LEU A 114 -1.92 -1.59 -8.11
CA LEU A 114 -2.52 -0.41 -7.50
C LEU A 114 -1.36 0.52 -7.09
N VAL A 115 -1.31 1.70 -7.69
CA VAL A 115 -0.30 2.71 -7.37
C VAL A 115 -0.94 3.77 -6.49
N ILE A 116 -0.30 4.09 -5.37
CA ILE A 116 -0.73 5.11 -4.42
C ILE A 116 0.37 6.16 -4.32
N GLU A 117 0.08 7.36 -4.79
CA GLU A 117 0.93 8.54 -4.65
C GLU A 117 0.61 9.25 -3.32
N PRO A 118 1.55 9.31 -2.37
CA PRO A 118 1.29 9.88 -1.04
C PRO A 118 1.00 11.38 -1.09
N GLU A 119 -0.17 11.78 -0.58
CA GLU A 119 -0.54 13.18 -0.29
C GLU A 119 -0.49 13.47 1.22
N GLU A 120 -0.78 12.47 2.05
CA GLU A 120 -0.67 12.56 3.50
C GLU A 120 -0.06 11.30 4.11
N ILE A 121 0.74 11.48 5.16
CA ILE A 121 1.31 10.38 5.94
C ILE A 121 1.04 10.61 7.42
N TYR A 122 0.51 9.59 8.10
CA TYR A 122 0.23 9.61 9.53
C TYR A 122 1.03 8.56 10.28
N SER A 123 1.58 8.92 11.44
CA SER A 123 1.96 7.99 12.49
C SER A 123 0.72 7.42 13.17
N LEU A 124 0.68 6.09 13.31
CA LEU A 124 -0.37 5.38 14.04
C LEU A 124 0.06 5.04 15.48
N SER A 125 1.28 5.41 15.88
CA SER A 125 1.76 5.19 17.24
C SER A 125 0.82 5.86 18.27
N PRO A 126 0.51 5.18 19.39
CA PRO A 126 -0.23 5.79 20.50
C PRO A 126 0.56 6.96 21.11
N GLY A 127 -0.11 8.06 21.44
CA GLY A 127 0.51 9.26 22.02
C GLY A 127 -0.25 10.55 21.67
N ASN A 128 0.12 11.65 22.33
CA ASN A 128 -0.53 12.97 22.22
C ASN A 128 0.14 13.90 21.18
N GLU A 129 0.97 13.35 20.30
CA GLU A 129 1.72 14.12 19.31
C GLU A 129 0.94 14.35 18.01
N ARG A 130 1.35 15.34 17.22
CA ARG A 130 0.83 15.53 15.86
C ARG A 130 1.11 14.26 15.05
N LYS A 131 0.04 13.58 14.64
CA LYS A 131 0.14 12.33 13.90
C LYS A 131 0.41 12.51 12.42
N LYS A 132 -0.01 13.62 11.81
CA LYS A 132 0.29 13.94 10.40
C LYS A 132 1.76 14.39 10.28
N LEU A 133 2.52 13.67 9.47
CA LEU A 133 3.96 13.85 9.24
C LEU A 133 4.25 14.52 7.90
N PHE A 134 3.37 14.29 6.92
CA PHE A 134 3.37 14.87 5.59
C PHE A 134 1.92 15.18 5.23
#